data_AF-A0A820LTQ6-F1
#
_entry.id   AF-A0A820LTQ6-F1
#
_cell.length_a   1.000
_cell.length_b   1.000
_cell.length_c   1.000
_cell.angle_alpha   90.00
_cell.angle_beta   90.00
_cell.angle_gamma   90.00
#
_symmetry.space_group_name_H-M   'P 1'
#
loop_
_entity.id
_entity.type
_entity.pdbx_description
1 polymer ?
#
loop_
_entity_poly.entity_id
_entity_poly.type
_entity_poly.pdbx_seq_one_letter_code
_entity_poly.pdbx_strand_id
1 'polypeptide(L)'
;NRFYRRTGRFVTPQTIRNYRRRWGFRAVHTRIQPLLTQRHAAQRLAFCQQYIYDDWRRVIFADEKIFEVDATGIVYWIPYGRPRPTTFRSQVQYQVAVFGAVWYNNKSNLVFIQGRTNTSTFVEYLEDGLHSHRRLIRNYYFIHDRPTWAHTVTAH
;
A
#
# COMPACT_ATOMS: atom_id res chain seq x y z
N ASN A 1 0.63 -1.29 -35.27
CA ASN A 1 0.76 0.13 -34.88
C ASN A 1 -0.64 0.79 -34.85
N ARG A 2 -1.19 1.08 -33.67
CA ARG A 2 -2.55 1.64 -33.49
C ARG A 2 -2.70 3.06 -34.08
N PHE A 3 -1.62 3.84 -34.10
CA PHE A 3 -1.60 5.21 -34.62
C PHE A 3 -1.68 5.23 -36.15
N TYR A 4 -0.90 4.35 -36.81
CA TYR A 4 -0.95 4.18 -38.27
C TYR A 4 -2.35 3.77 -38.75
N ARG A 5 -2.97 2.77 -38.09
CA ARG A 5 -4.33 2.34 -38.42
C ARG A 5 -5.38 3.46 -38.33
N ARG A 6 -5.15 4.49 -37.51
CA ARG A 6 -6.11 5.59 -37.29
C ARG A 6 -5.81 6.83 -38.15
N THR A 7 -4.57 7.03 -38.57
CA THR A 7 -4.12 8.30 -39.20
C THR A 7 -3.47 8.13 -40.56
N GLY A 8 -3.21 6.89 -41.01
CA GLY A 8 -2.44 6.59 -42.21
C GLY A 8 -0.95 6.99 -42.13
N ARG A 9 -0.51 7.58 -41.01
CA ARG A 9 0.87 8.07 -40.84
C ARG A 9 1.68 7.15 -39.96
N PHE A 10 2.86 6.76 -40.43
CA PHE A 10 3.79 5.97 -39.65
C PHE A 10 4.54 6.90 -38.69
N VAL A 11 4.42 6.62 -37.40
CA VAL A 11 5.10 7.38 -36.34
C VAL A 11 5.81 6.40 -35.43
N THR A 12 7.09 6.64 -35.17
CA THR A 12 7.89 5.82 -34.26
C THR A 12 7.60 6.20 -32.81
N PRO A 13 7.78 5.28 -31.84
CA PRO A 13 7.68 5.61 -30.42
C PRO A 13 8.61 6.76 -30.00
N GLN A 14 9.79 6.85 -30.63
CA GLN A 14 10.75 7.92 -30.38
C GLN A 14 10.21 9.29 -30.80
N THR A 15 9.56 9.37 -31.97
CA THR A 15 8.90 10.60 -32.41
C THR A 15 7.82 11.02 -31.42
N ILE A 16 6.98 10.11 -30.94
CA ILE A 16 5.95 10.40 -29.92
C ILE A 16 6.59 10.92 -28.62
N ARG A 17 7.68 10.29 -28.16
CA ARG A 17 8.40 10.71 -26.94
C ARG A 17 9.03 12.10 -27.09
N ASN A 18 9.55 12.44 -28.27
CA ASN A 18 10.14 13.75 -28.54
C ASN A 18 9.07 14.86 -28.51
N TYR A 19 7.92 14.63 -29.17
CA TYR A 19 6.81 15.59 -29.13
C TYR A 19 6.24 15.78 -27.73
N ARG A 20 6.06 14.69 -26.96
CA ARG A 20 5.63 14.78 -25.55
C ARG A 20 6.55 15.67 -24.71
N ARG A 21 7.87 15.46 -24.82
CA ARG A 21 8.86 16.29 -24.12
C ARG A 21 8.81 17.74 -24.57
N ARG A 22 8.83 17.98 -25.88
CA ARG A 22 8.78 19.33 -26.47
C ARG A 22 7.55 20.11 -26.00
N TRP A 23 6.42 19.44 -25.80
CA TRP A 23 5.15 20.06 -25.42
C TRP A 23 4.89 20.01 -23.90
N GLY A 24 5.88 19.62 -23.10
CA GLY A 24 5.78 19.63 -21.63
C GLY A 24 4.82 18.58 -21.05
N PHE A 25 4.56 17.48 -21.75
CA PHE A 25 3.75 16.39 -21.23
C PHE A 25 4.56 15.58 -20.22
N ARG A 26 3.92 15.24 -19.10
CA ARG A 26 4.47 14.36 -18.05
C ARG A 26 3.68 13.07 -17.95
N ALA A 27 4.40 11.99 -17.70
CA ALA A 27 3.81 10.71 -17.33
C ALA A 27 3.32 10.79 -15.88
N VAL A 28 2.05 10.45 -15.64
CA VAL A 28 1.46 10.38 -14.31
C VAL A 28 0.64 9.10 -14.15
N HIS A 29 0.72 8.50 -12.98
CA HIS A 29 -0.24 7.50 -12.52
C HIS A 29 -1.44 8.21 -11.88
N THR A 30 -2.59 7.54 -11.92
CA THR A 30 -3.79 7.94 -11.18
C THR A 30 -3.43 8.12 -9.70
N ARG A 31 -3.98 9.17 -9.07
CA ARG A 31 -3.81 9.42 -7.65
C ARG A 31 -5.02 8.83 -6.93
N ILE A 32 -4.81 7.81 -6.12
CA ILE A 32 -5.78 7.37 -5.12
C ILE A 32 -5.23 7.86 -3.80
N GLN A 33 -5.86 8.87 -3.21
CA GLN A 33 -5.49 9.35 -1.88
C GLN A 33 -6.75 9.40 -1.02
N PRO A 34 -6.74 8.78 0.18
CA PRO A 34 -7.85 8.93 1.12
C PRO A 34 -7.96 10.38 1.57
N LEU A 35 -9.20 10.87 1.69
CA LEU A 35 -9.47 12.21 2.18
C LEU A 35 -9.03 12.29 3.66
N LEU A 36 -8.05 13.16 3.95
CA LEU A 36 -7.63 13.41 5.31
C LEU A 36 -8.56 14.45 5.94
N THR A 37 -9.33 14.05 6.94
CA THR A 37 -10.16 14.98 7.71
C THR A 37 -9.31 15.75 8.71
N GLN A 38 -9.79 16.91 9.18
CA GLN A 38 -9.10 17.67 10.26
C GLN A 38 -8.93 16.83 11.52
N ARG A 39 -9.91 15.97 11.84
CA ARG A 39 -9.84 15.01 12.95
C ARG A 39 -8.67 14.04 12.78
N HIS A 40 -8.50 13.45 11.59
CA HIS A 40 -7.35 12.57 11.33
C HIS A 40 -6.02 13.30 11.47
N ALA A 41 -5.94 14.55 11.00
CA ALA A 41 -4.73 15.36 11.12
C ALA A 41 -4.38 15.63 12.60
N ALA A 42 -5.35 16.03 13.42
CA ALA A 42 -5.15 16.27 14.85
C ALA A 42 -4.71 14.99 15.60
N GLN A 43 -5.37 13.85 15.33
CA GLN A 43 -5.02 12.57 15.95
C GLN A 43 -3.60 12.12 15.57
N ARG A 44 -3.21 12.28 14.30
CA ARG A 44 -1.85 11.97 13.85
C ARG A 44 -0.82 12.88 14.51
N LEU A 45 -1.11 14.18 14.64
CA LEU A 45 -0.22 15.12 15.31
C LEU A 45 -0.02 14.77 16.78
N ALA A 46 -1.11 14.48 17.50
CA ALA A 46 -1.06 14.06 18.90
C ALA A 46 -0.24 12.78 19.08
N PHE A 47 -0.46 11.77 18.23
CA PHE A 47 0.34 10.54 18.25
C PHE A 47 1.82 10.83 18.01
N CYS A 48 2.16 11.62 16.99
CA CYS A 48 3.55 11.98 16.72
C CYS A 48 4.18 12.71 17.91
N GLN A 49 3.49 13.70 18.50
CA GLN A 49 3.99 14.43 19.67
C GLN A 49 4.22 13.52 20.88
N GLN A 50 3.33 12.55 21.10
CA GLN A 50 3.43 11.62 22.20
C GLN A 50 4.65 10.67 22.08
N TYR A 51 4.94 10.18 20.87
CA TYR A 51 5.92 9.12 20.64
C TYR A 51 7.20 9.57 19.92
N ILE A 52 7.42 10.88 19.77
CA ILE A 52 8.57 11.42 19.00
C ILE A 52 9.94 11.01 19.59
N TYR A 53 10.00 10.78 20.91
CA TYR A 53 11.24 10.44 21.63
C TYR A 53 11.34 8.95 22.00
N ASP A 54 10.39 8.13 21.58
CA ASP A 54 10.37 6.70 21.91
C ASP A 54 11.49 5.92 21.19
N ASP A 55 11.90 4.81 21.79
CA ASP A 55 12.84 3.89 21.17
C ASP A 55 12.15 3.00 20.13
N TRP A 56 12.16 3.49 18.89
CA TRP A 56 11.63 2.78 17.72
C TRP A 56 12.34 1.45 17.42
N ARG A 57 13.49 1.15 18.06
CA ARG A 57 14.16 -0.15 17.88
C ARG A 57 13.40 -1.30 18.51
N ARG A 58 12.54 -1.01 19.48
CA ARG A 58 11.70 -1.99 20.18
C ARG A 58 10.28 -2.03 19.64
N VAL A 59 10.05 -1.53 18.43
CA VAL A 59 8.72 -1.49 17.80
C VAL A 59 8.65 -2.49 16.65
N ILE A 60 7.57 -3.28 16.66
CA ILE A 60 7.19 -4.18 15.57
C ILE A 60 6.05 -3.52 14.81
N PHE A 61 6.25 -3.34 13.52
CA PHE A 61 5.23 -2.88 12.60
C PHE A 61 4.68 -4.08 11.86
N ALA A 62 3.38 -4.34 12.00
CA ALA A 62 2.67 -5.39 11.29
C ALA A 62 1.58 -4.80 10.42
N ASP A 63 1.38 -5.37 9.23
CA ASP A 63 0.38 -4.92 8.27
C ASP A 63 -0.07 -6.06 7.37
N GLU A 64 -1.28 -5.96 6.84
CA GLU A 64 -1.76 -6.79 5.74
C GLU A 64 -1.60 -6.06 4.41
N LYS A 65 -1.05 -6.75 3.42
CA LYS A 65 -0.90 -6.22 2.07
C LYS A 65 -1.55 -7.11 1.04
N ILE A 66 -2.39 -6.49 0.20
CA ILE A 66 -2.90 -7.10 -1.02
C ILE A 66 -1.97 -6.75 -2.18
N PHE A 67 -1.42 -7.78 -2.81
CA PHE A 67 -0.65 -7.72 -4.05
C PHE A 67 -1.55 -8.11 -5.22
N GLU A 68 -1.69 -7.20 -6.19
CA GLU A 68 -2.50 -7.42 -7.38
C GLU A 68 -1.58 -7.85 -8.52
N VAL A 69 -1.84 -9.02 -9.11
CA VAL A 69 -0.96 -9.62 -10.13
C VAL A 69 -1.17 -8.97 -11.50
N ASP A 70 -2.39 -8.49 -11.77
CA ASP A 70 -2.82 -7.92 -13.05
C ASP A 70 -2.97 -6.39 -13.00
N ALA A 71 -2.52 -5.74 -11.92
CA ALA A 71 -2.56 -4.28 -11.78
C ALA A 71 -1.57 -3.60 -12.74
N THR A 72 -1.96 -3.47 -14.01
CA THR A 72 -1.28 -2.61 -14.96
C THR A 72 -1.63 -1.16 -14.64
N GLY A 73 -0.73 -0.47 -13.95
CA GLY A 73 -0.86 0.95 -13.70
C GLY A 73 -0.99 1.71 -15.02
N ILE A 74 -2.18 2.24 -15.31
CA ILE A 74 -2.40 3.05 -16.52
C ILE A 74 -1.58 4.34 -16.37
N VAL A 75 -0.62 4.53 -17.29
CA VAL A 75 0.18 5.76 -17.37
C VAL A 75 -0.51 6.75 -18.28
N TYR A 76 -0.90 7.88 -17.72
CA TYR A 76 -1.43 9.01 -18.46
C TYR A 76 -0.32 9.98 -18.81
N TRP A 77 -0.33 10.48 -20.04
CA TRP A 77 0.54 11.59 -20.44
C TRP A 77 -0.30 12.86 -20.45
N ILE A 78 -0.09 13.72 -19.46
CA ILE A 78 -0.87 14.96 -19.30
C ILE A 78 0.00 16.20 -19.54
N PRO A 79 -0.53 17.27 -20.15
CA PRO A 79 0.14 18.56 -20.18
C PRO A 79 0.42 19.09 -18.76
N TYR A 80 1.43 19.94 -18.63
CA TYR A 80 1.68 20.66 -17.40
C TYR A 80 0.45 21.47 -16.95
N GLY A 81 0.22 21.55 -15.64
CA GLY A 81 -0.93 22.28 -15.05
C GLY A 81 -2.29 21.56 -15.14
N ARG A 82 -2.43 20.46 -15.90
CA ARG A 82 -3.69 19.70 -15.94
C ARG A 82 -3.83 18.77 -14.73
N PRO A 83 -5.07 18.57 -14.23
CA PRO A 83 -5.32 17.60 -13.16
C PRO A 83 -5.03 16.18 -13.66
N ARG A 84 -4.64 15.31 -12.73
CA ARG A 84 -4.48 13.88 -13.04
C ARG A 84 -5.87 13.28 -13.30
N PRO A 85 -6.03 12.46 -14.34
CA PRO A 85 -7.29 11.80 -14.59
C PRO A 85 -7.61 10.82 -13.44
N THR A 86 -8.88 10.80 -13.08
CA THR A 86 -9.49 9.78 -12.23
C THR A 86 -10.05 8.67 -13.11
N THR A 87 -9.87 7.43 -12.70
CA THR A 87 -10.33 6.26 -13.43
C THR A 87 -10.96 5.29 -12.45
N PHE A 88 -12.07 4.68 -12.85
CA PHE A 88 -12.67 3.59 -12.10
C PHE A 88 -11.76 2.37 -12.20
N ARG A 89 -11.42 1.80 -11.04
CA ARG A 89 -10.61 0.59 -10.97
C ARG A 89 -11.39 -0.54 -11.63
N SER A 90 -10.81 -1.21 -12.61
CA SER A 90 -11.37 -2.47 -13.10
C SER A 90 -11.31 -3.51 -11.98
N GLN A 91 -12.21 -4.50 -12.01
CA GLN A 91 -12.14 -5.62 -11.09
C GLN A 91 -10.81 -6.36 -11.29
N VAL A 92 -10.06 -6.49 -10.18
CA VAL A 92 -8.80 -7.23 -10.13
C VAL A 92 -9.12 -8.72 -10.30
N GLN A 93 -8.47 -9.39 -11.25
CA GLN A 93 -8.70 -10.82 -11.47
C GLN A 93 -7.96 -11.69 -10.47
N TYR A 94 -6.74 -11.29 -10.11
CA TYR A 94 -5.86 -12.08 -9.24
C TYR A 94 -5.22 -11.19 -8.20
N GLN A 95 -5.55 -11.47 -6.94
CA GLN A 95 -4.99 -10.77 -5.80
C GLN A 95 -4.48 -11.77 -4.77
N VAL A 96 -3.38 -11.43 -4.13
CA VAL A 96 -2.75 -12.22 -3.08
C VAL A 96 -2.63 -11.34 -1.84
N ALA A 97 -3.37 -11.69 -0.80
CA ALA A 97 -3.26 -11.04 0.49
C ALA A 97 -2.16 -11.72 1.31
N VAL A 98 -1.28 -10.95 1.92
CA VAL A 98 -0.26 -11.45 2.82
C VAL A 98 -0.21 -10.63 4.10
N PHE A 99 0.09 -11.29 5.20
CA PHE A 99 0.45 -10.68 6.46
C PHE A 99 1.97 -10.71 6.63
N GLY A 100 2.51 -9.66 7.21
CA GLY A 100 3.91 -9.63 7.60
C GLY A 100 4.19 -8.56 8.64
N ALA A 101 5.32 -8.72 9.33
CA ALA A 101 5.81 -7.78 10.31
C ALA A 101 7.31 -7.54 10.16
N VAL A 102 7.74 -6.33 10.50
CA VAL A 102 9.13 -5.88 10.44
C VAL A 102 9.49 -5.11 11.69
N TRP A 103 10.75 -5.21 12.11
CA TRP A 103 11.31 -4.41 13.19
C TRP A 103 12.78 -4.14 12.91
N TYR A 104 13.45 -3.40 13.80
CA TYR A 104 14.76 -2.80 13.54
C TYR A 104 15.83 -3.75 12.99
N ASN A 105 15.88 -4.99 13.48
CA ASN A 105 16.95 -5.93 13.13
C ASN A 105 16.48 -7.22 12.47
N ASN A 106 15.17 -7.45 12.28
CA ASN A 106 14.65 -8.69 11.72
C ASN A 106 13.19 -8.51 11.22
N LYS A 107 12.58 -9.57 10.71
CA LYS A 107 11.25 -9.60 10.09
C LYS A 107 10.57 -10.95 10.35
N SER A 108 9.24 -10.97 10.24
CA SER A 108 8.45 -12.19 10.32
C SER A 108 8.59 -13.01 9.04
N ASN A 109 8.10 -14.26 9.08
CA ASN A 109 7.72 -14.94 7.85
C ASN A 109 6.53 -14.21 7.22
N LEU A 110 6.42 -14.27 5.89
CA LEU A 110 5.21 -13.82 5.19
C LEU A 110 4.16 -14.92 5.25
N VAL A 111 2.96 -14.56 5.70
CA VAL A 111 1.83 -15.49 5.81
C VAL A 111 0.82 -15.16 4.71
N PHE A 112 0.46 -16.13 3.89
CA PHE A 112 -0.57 -15.94 2.86
C PHE A 112 -1.96 -16.02 3.48
N ILE A 113 -2.73 -14.95 3.35
CA ILE A 113 -4.07 -14.84 3.90
C ILE A 113 -5.05 -15.50 2.93
N GLN A 114 -5.77 -16.51 3.42
CA GLN A 114 -6.80 -17.19 2.65
C GLN A 114 -8.19 -16.73 3.10
N GLY A 115 -9.00 -16.24 2.15
CA GLY A 115 -10.37 -15.84 2.41
C GLY A 115 -10.48 -14.50 3.17
N ARG A 116 -11.52 -14.38 4.02
CA ARG A 116 -11.77 -13.17 4.81
C ARG A 116 -11.10 -13.28 6.18
N THR A 117 -10.36 -12.23 6.56
CA THR A 117 -9.81 -12.12 7.91
C THR A 117 -10.91 -11.88 8.94
N ASN A 118 -10.86 -12.63 10.03
CA ASN A 118 -11.61 -12.43 11.25
C ASN A 118 -10.64 -12.54 12.44
N THR A 119 -11.14 -12.39 13.66
CA THR A 119 -10.28 -12.41 14.85
C THR A 119 -9.50 -13.71 15.03
N SER A 120 -10.11 -14.87 14.77
CA SER A 120 -9.42 -16.18 14.87
C SER A 120 -8.31 -16.28 13.85
N THR A 121 -8.63 -15.99 12.58
CA THR A 121 -7.66 -16.12 11.50
C THR A 121 -6.52 -15.11 11.64
N PHE A 122 -6.77 -13.94 12.21
CA PHE A 122 -5.71 -13.00 12.54
C PHE A 122 -4.75 -13.52 13.62
N VAL A 123 -5.27 -14.14 14.69
CA VAL A 123 -4.43 -14.77 15.72
C VAL A 123 -3.58 -15.88 15.11
N GLU A 124 -4.16 -16.68 14.22
CA GLU A 124 -3.43 -17.71 13.47
C GLU A 124 -2.29 -17.10 12.65
N TYR A 125 -2.53 -15.99 11.94
CA TYR A 125 -1.48 -15.32 11.16
C TYR A 125 -0.36 -14.73 12.03
N LEU A 126 -0.70 -14.22 13.22
CA LEU A 126 0.28 -13.76 14.18
C LEU A 126 1.17 -14.90 14.67
N GLU A 127 0.58 -16.04 15.04
CA GLU A 127 1.33 -17.23 15.42
C GLU A 127 2.21 -17.69 14.24
N ASP A 128 1.65 -17.92 13.06
CA ASP A 128 2.42 -18.41 11.91
C ASP A 128 3.57 -17.48 11.51
N GLY A 129 3.37 -16.15 11.59
CA GLY A 129 4.36 -15.16 11.22
C GLY A 129 5.45 -14.96 12.28
N LEU A 130 5.08 -14.95 13.57
CA LEU A 130 5.93 -14.45 14.66
C LEU A 130 6.32 -15.51 15.69
N HIS A 131 5.74 -16.70 15.69
CA HIS A 131 5.98 -17.73 16.71
C HIS A 131 7.45 -18.09 16.88
N SER A 132 8.19 -18.19 15.76
CA SER A 132 9.64 -18.46 15.76
C SER A 132 10.45 -17.38 16.46
N HIS A 133 9.92 -16.16 16.57
CA HIS A 133 10.57 -15.00 17.16
C HIS A 133 10.01 -14.63 18.55
N ARG A 134 8.99 -15.35 19.06
CA ARG A 134 8.26 -15.01 20.31
C ARG A 134 9.13 -14.65 21.51
N ARG A 135 10.28 -15.31 21.68
CA ARG A 135 11.21 -15.05 22.79
C ARG A 135 11.97 -13.74 22.60
N LEU A 136 12.33 -13.40 21.36
CA LEU A 136 13.07 -12.18 21.01
C LEU A 136 12.16 -10.95 21.13
N ILE A 137 10.89 -11.11 20.76
CA ILE A 137 9.94 -10.00 20.67
C ILE A 137 9.11 -9.77 21.92
N ARG A 138 9.29 -10.56 22.99
CA ARG A 138 8.49 -10.51 24.22
C ARG A 138 8.36 -9.11 24.84
N ASN A 139 9.39 -8.27 24.67
CA ASN A 139 9.47 -6.93 25.25
C ASN A 139 9.40 -5.83 24.18
N TYR A 140 8.82 -6.11 23.03
CA TYR A 140 8.62 -5.14 21.95
C TYR A 140 7.20 -4.57 22.01
N TYR A 141 7.04 -3.34 21.54
CA TYR A 141 5.75 -2.73 21.28
C TYR A 141 5.24 -3.17 19.92
N PHE A 142 3.99 -3.62 19.87
CA PHE A 142 3.35 -4.04 18.64
C PHE A 142 2.46 -2.93 18.10
N ILE A 143 2.70 -2.52 16.86
CA ILE A 143 1.89 -1.55 16.13
C ILE A 143 1.25 -2.24 14.94
N HIS A 144 -0.07 -2.18 14.89
CA HIS A 144 -0.89 -2.57 13.75
C HIS A 144 -2.05 -1.58 13.62
N ASP A 145 -2.83 -1.67 12.53
CA ASP A 145 -4.02 -0.85 12.37
C ASP A 145 -5.13 -1.24 13.37
N ARG A 146 -6.25 -0.51 13.38
CA ARG A 146 -7.43 -0.89 14.16
C ARG A 146 -8.51 -1.43 13.21
N PRO A 147 -8.46 -2.71 12.82
CA PRO A 147 -9.48 -3.26 11.96
C PRO A 147 -10.80 -3.33 12.74
N THR A 148 -11.90 -3.04 12.07
CA THR A 148 -13.25 -3.02 12.67
C THR A 148 -13.68 -4.38 13.23
N TRP A 149 -13.11 -5.49 12.73
CA TRP A 149 -13.37 -6.83 13.24
C TRP A 149 -12.49 -7.20 14.45
N ALA A 150 -11.36 -6.52 14.65
CA ALA A 150 -10.49 -6.69 15.81
C ALA A 150 -10.96 -5.78 16.96
N HIS A 151 -12.24 -5.84 17.32
CA HIS A 151 -12.66 -5.44 18.66
C HIS A 151 -11.74 -6.19 19.61
N THR A 152 -10.79 -5.49 20.22
CA THR A 152 -9.78 -6.02 21.14
C THR A 152 -10.49 -6.95 22.10
N VAL A 153 -10.39 -8.25 21.84
CA VAL A 153 -10.93 -9.27 22.72
C VAL A 153 -10.17 -9.04 24.01
N THR A 154 -10.89 -8.62 25.04
CA THR A 154 -10.32 -8.35 26.35
C THR A 154 -9.47 -9.54 26.72
N ALA A 155 -8.15 -9.34 26.79
CA ALA A 155 -7.25 -10.36 27.30
C ALA A 155 -7.66 -10.58 28.77
N HIS A 156 -8.22 -11.77 29.05
CA HIS A 156 -8.43 -12.27 30.40
C HIS A 156 -7.11 -12.70 31.00
#